data_AF-A0AAE3F3T8-F1
#
_entry.id   AF-A0AAE3F3T8-F1
#
_cell.length_a   1.000
_cell.length_b   1.000
_cell.length_c   1.000
_cell.angle_alpha   90.00
_cell.angle_beta   90.00
_cell.angle_gamma   90.00
#
_symmetry.space_group_name_H-M   'P 1'
#
loop_
_entity.id
_entity.type
_entity.pdbx_description
1 polymer ?
#
loop_
_entity_poly.entity_id
_entity_poly.type
_entity_poly.pdbx_seq_one_letter_code
_entity_poly.pdbx_strand_id
1 'polypeptide(L)'
;MKKIITCLLTLSMMFMFSATAFASDFSGNAESELSNISDKIVTAVNDVYSDKNISITAEDINYDSAFKIYVDTNVFKLSTNVVGEIENALENGNYIYLLPIDTVNGTVVVNFQKGLPLSENAKAILSEEEQQEVLDNAGKWVISSLALYKNGNSNYDYEKKLSSIIDEIPADTILVGGLPIFQDVVALIPNSDGVIEEIVPVTATDYDENLVTYARSNSVIYDYEQVKEIANDLPEANSDMAGGTDVKDVDHSQVTYGRFIWGILALSVFGCAFFFFKKRNRF
;
A
#
# COMPACT_ATOMS: atom_id res chain seq x y z
N MET A 1 -43.52 41.82 9.10
CA MET A 1 -42.05 41.88 8.92
C MET A 1 -41.29 40.92 9.83
N LYS A 2 -41.53 40.86 11.16
CA LYS A 2 -40.83 39.91 12.06
C LYS A 2 -40.92 38.42 11.65
N LYS A 3 -42.11 37.93 11.25
CA LYS A 3 -42.30 36.51 10.88
C LYS A 3 -41.61 36.08 9.57
N ILE A 4 -41.37 37.02 8.65
CA ILE A 4 -40.67 36.74 7.38
C ILE A 4 -39.16 36.69 7.60
N ILE A 5 -38.64 37.56 8.46
CA ILE A 5 -37.22 37.57 8.84
C ILE A 5 -36.83 36.30 9.62
N THR A 6 -37.69 35.81 10.52
CA THR A 6 -37.46 34.55 11.24
C THR A 6 -37.41 33.35 10.29
N CYS A 7 -38.26 33.32 9.24
CA CYS A 7 -38.31 32.22 8.28
C CYS A 7 -37.08 32.20 7.35
N LEU A 8 -36.57 33.37 6.96
CA LEU A 8 -35.33 33.49 6.16
C LEU A 8 -34.09 33.09 6.96
N LEU A 9 -34.04 33.44 8.25
CA LEU A 9 -32.93 33.05 9.14
C LEU A 9 -32.90 31.53 9.40
N THR A 10 -34.05 30.87 9.53
CA THR A 10 -34.10 29.40 9.66
C THR A 10 -33.75 28.67 8.36
N LEU A 11 -34.14 29.23 7.20
CA LEU A 11 -33.79 28.64 5.89
C LEU A 11 -32.29 28.82 5.57
N SER A 12 -31.71 29.94 5.98
CA SER A 12 -30.27 30.22 5.84
C SER A 12 -29.40 29.38 6.78
N MET A 13 -29.96 28.85 7.87
CA MET A 13 -29.22 28.00 8.82
C MET A 13 -29.24 26.52 8.41
N MET A 14 -30.11 26.12 7.48
CA MET A 14 -30.13 24.78 6.89
C MET A 14 -29.18 24.63 5.68
N PHE A 15 -28.58 25.72 5.20
CA PHE A 15 -27.64 25.72 4.07
C PHE A 15 -26.17 25.89 4.48
N MET A 16 -25.87 25.93 5.78
CA MET A 16 -24.51 25.94 6.29
C MET A 16 -24.23 24.58 6.91
N PHE A 17 -23.25 23.86 6.33
CA PHE A 17 -22.75 22.53 6.74
C PHE A 17 -23.56 21.32 6.29
N SER A 18 -23.80 21.19 4.99
CA SER A 18 -23.47 19.92 4.34
C SER A 18 -22.10 20.09 3.70
N ALA A 19 -21.05 20.16 4.55
CA ALA A 19 -19.77 19.65 4.07
C ALA A 19 -20.07 18.19 3.77
N THR A 20 -20.18 17.85 2.49
CA THR A 20 -20.01 16.48 2.08
C THR A 20 -18.60 16.13 2.52
N ALA A 21 -18.48 15.58 3.73
CA ALA A 21 -17.32 14.83 4.14
C ALA A 21 -17.33 13.62 3.20
N PHE A 22 -16.78 13.81 2.01
CA PHE A 22 -16.37 12.70 1.17
C PHE A 22 -15.17 12.14 1.91
N ALA A 23 -15.42 11.13 2.75
CA ALA A 23 -14.33 10.27 3.18
C ALA A 23 -13.69 9.71 1.91
N SER A 24 -12.36 9.74 1.83
CA SER A 24 -11.66 9.08 0.72
C SER A 24 -12.03 7.60 0.73
N ASP A 25 -12.57 7.12 -0.39
CA ASP A 25 -12.83 5.70 -0.57
C ASP A 25 -11.55 5.03 -1.08
N PHE A 26 -10.77 4.45 -0.17
CA PHE A 26 -9.58 3.71 -0.54
C PHE A 26 -9.88 2.32 -1.08
N SER A 27 -11.09 1.80 -0.93
CA SER A 27 -11.43 0.43 -1.34
C SER A 27 -11.55 0.30 -2.86
N GLY A 28 -11.87 1.41 -3.55
CA GLY A 28 -12.06 1.43 -4.99
C GLY A 28 -13.09 0.39 -5.41
N ASN A 29 -12.67 -0.58 -6.22
CA ASN A 29 -13.52 -1.65 -6.74
C ASN A 29 -13.27 -3.03 -6.08
N ALA A 30 -12.71 -3.06 -4.86
CA ALA A 30 -12.30 -4.28 -4.15
C ALA A 30 -13.39 -5.36 -4.10
N GLU A 31 -14.62 -5.01 -3.72
CA GLU A 31 -15.72 -6.00 -3.64
C GLU A 31 -15.96 -6.67 -4.99
N SER A 32 -16.03 -5.88 -6.07
CA SER A 32 -16.27 -6.39 -7.42
C SER A 32 -15.14 -7.28 -7.93
N GLU A 33 -13.90 -7.02 -7.49
CA GLU A 33 -12.71 -7.73 -7.96
C GLU A 33 -12.34 -8.95 -7.12
N LEU A 34 -12.65 -8.94 -5.81
CA LEU A 34 -12.18 -9.95 -4.85
C LEU A 34 -13.28 -10.86 -4.30
N SER A 35 -14.56 -10.49 -4.40
CA SER A 35 -15.68 -11.29 -3.86
C SER A 35 -15.74 -12.71 -4.42
N ASN A 36 -15.33 -12.91 -5.68
CA ASN A 36 -15.28 -14.23 -6.33
C ASN A 36 -14.21 -15.17 -5.75
N ILE A 37 -13.27 -14.67 -4.93
CA ILE A 37 -12.25 -15.47 -4.25
C ILE A 37 -12.43 -15.50 -2.73
N SER A 38 -13.58 -15.07 -2.20
CA SER A 38 -13.93 -15.13 -0.76
C SER A 38 -13.59 -16.48 -0.12
N ASP A 39 -13.98 -17.58 -0.76
CA ASP A 39 -13.73 -18.94 -0.26
C ASP A 39 -12.23 -19.25 -0.13
N LYS A 40 -11.41 -18.72 -1.05
CA LYS A 40 -9.95 -18.86 -0.99
C LYS A 40 -9.36 -18.05 0.16
N ILE A 41 -9.90 -16.85 0.42
CA ILE A 41 -9.50 -16.02 1.56
C ILE A 41 -9.79 -16.75 2.87
N VAL A 42 -11.03 -17.22 3.03
CA VAL A 42 -11.46 -17.97 4.23
C VAL A 42 -10.58 -19.19 4.46
N THR A 43 -10.34 -19.97 3.41
CA THR A 43 -9.49 -21.17 3.49
C THR A 43 -8.05 -20.80 3.88
N ALA A 44 -7.45 -19.83 3.21
CA ALA A 44 -6.06 -19.43 3.47
C ALA A 44 -5.88 -18.89 4.90
N VAL A 45 -6.77 -18.01 5.36
CA VAL A 45 -6.69 -17.44 6.73
C VAL A 45 -6.85 -18.54 7.78
N ASN A 46 -7.87 -19.39 7.64
CA ASN A 46 -8.16 -20.44 8.61
C ASN A 46 -7.06 -21.51 8.64
N ASP A 47 -6.49 -21.87 7.48
CA ASP A 47 -5.40 -22.84 7.40
C ASP A 47 -4.12 -22.28 8.07
N VAL A 48 -3.74 -21.05 7.70
CA VAL A 48 -2.49 -20.42 8.17
C VAL A 48 -2.51 -20.12 9.66
N TYR A 49 -3.66 -19.72 10.21
CA TYR A 49 -3.79 -19.31 11.62
C TYR A 49 -4.65 -20.24 12.49
N SER A 50 -4.85 -21.48 12.04
CA SER A 50 -5.57 -22.52 12.79
C SER A 50 -5.01 -22.74 14.20
N ASP A 51 -3.68 -22.65 14.37
CA ASP A 51 -2.98 -22.82 15.64
C ASP A 51 -3.15 -21.62 16.60
N LYS A 52 -3.50 -20.46 16.06
CA LYS A 52 -3.79 -19.23 16.82
C LYS A 52 -5.27 -19.09 17.16
N ASN A 53 -6.07 -20.15 16.95
CA ASN A 53 -7.51 -20.18 17.20
C ASN A 53 -8.25 -19.04 16.48
N ILE A 54 -7.77 -18.70 15.28
CA ILE A 54 -8.43 -17.77 14.35
C ILE A 54 -9.25 -18.62 13.39
N SER A 55 -10.52 -18.24 13.26
CA SER A 55 -11.44 -18.84 12.29
C SER A 55 -12.37 -17.72 11.80
N ILE A 56 -12.34 -17.47 10.51
CA ILE A 56 -13.21 -16.51 9.83
C ILE A 56 -14.18 -17.25 8.89
N THR A 57 -15.20 -16.53 8.46
CA THR A 57 -16.19 -16.90 7.46
C THR A 57 -16.29 -15.79 6.42
N ALA A 58 -17.04 -16.03 5.34
CA ALA A 58 -17.26 -15.00 4.32
C ALA A 58 -18.00 -13.76 4.88
N GLU A 59 -18.79 -13.92 5.96
CA GLU A 59 -19.51 -12.80 6.60
C GLU A 59 -18.58 -11.85 7.36
N ASP A 60 -17.38 -12.31 7.71
CA ASP A 60 -16.37 -11.49 8.39
C ASP A 60 -15.57 -10.61 7.41
N ILE A 61 -15.74 -10.82 6.11
CA ILE A 61 -15.03 -10.07 5.06
C ILE A 61 -15.80 -8.79 4.73
N ASN A 62 -15.23 -7.65 5.10
CA ASN A 62 -15.71 -6.34 4.69
C ASN A 62 -14.81 -5.78 3.57
N TYR A 63 -15.27 -5.78 2.32
CA TYR A 63 -14.46 -5.27 1.21
C TYR A 63 -14.29 -3.74 1.22
N ASP A 64 -15.20 -3.02 1.86
CA ASP A 64 -15.14 -1.55 1.97
C ASP A 64 -13.98 -1.10 2.87
N SER A 65 -13.39 -2.00 3.68
CA SER A 65 -12.20 -1.70 4.48
C SER A 65 -10.89 -1.87 3.73
N ALA A 66 -10.94 -2.28 2.46
CA ALA A 66 -9.74 -2.50 1.66
C ALA A 66 -9.02 -1.19 1.33
N PHE A 67 -7.71 -1.28 1.11
CA PHE A 67 -6.91 -0.21 0.54
C PHE A 67 -6.38 -0.64 -0.83
N LYS A 68 -6.78 0.08 -1.89
CA LYS A 68 -6.20 0.00 -3.23
C LYS A 68 -4.92 0.81 -3.25
N ILE A 69 -3.80 0.18 -3.59
CA ILE A 69 -2.49 0.81 -3.58
C ILE A 69 -1.85 0.59 -4.95
N TYR A 70 -1.60 1.68 -5.69
CA TYR A 70 -0.93 1.58 -6.99
C TYR A 70 0.56 1.37 -6.81
N VAL A 71 1.13 0.45 -7.58
CA VAL A 71 2.53 0.03 -7.48
C VAL A 71 3.17 -0.07 -8.86
N ASP A 72 4.49 -0.24 -8.91
CA ASP A 72 5.29 -0.40 -10.14
C ASP A 72 5.21 0.75 -11.15
N THR A 73 4.56 1.86 -10.81
CA THR A 73 4.49 3.07 -11.64
C THR A 73 5.15 4.23 -10.91
N ASN A 74 6.26 4.71 -11.47
CA ASN A 74 6.93 5.90 -10.93
C ASN A 74 6.15 7.17 -11.30
N VAL A 75 5.30 7.63 -10.39
CA VAL A 75 4.47 8.84 -10.57
C VAL A 75 5.30 10.10 -10.81
N PHE A 76 6.56 10.15 -10.36
CA PHE A 76 7.44 11.31 -10.56
C PHE A 76 7.94 11.46 -12.00
N LYS A 77 7.85 10.40 -12.82
CA LYS A 77 8.15 10.46 -14.26
C LYS A 77 6.95 10.90 -15.11
N LEU A 78 5.76 11.07 -14.52
CA LEU A 78 4.58 11.56 -15.24
C LEU A 78 4.72 13.06 -15.53
N SER A 79 4.25 13.48 -16.70
CA SER A 79 4.29 14.88 -17.14
C SER A 79 3.20 15.76 -16.50
N THR A 80 2.47 15.23 -15.52
CA THR A 80 1.31 15.85 -14.89
C THR A 80 1.33 15.59 -13.39
N ASN A 81 0.70 16.49 -12.65
CA ASN A 81 0.42 16.35 -11.23
C ASN A 81 -1.09 16.46 -10.95
N VAL A 82 -1.93 16.41 -11.99
CA VAL A 82 -3.37 16.47 -11.83
C VAL A 82 -3.87 15.08 -11.45
N VAL A 83 -4.62 14.98 -10.35
CA VAL A 83 -5.04 13.73 -9.73
C VAL A 83 -5.76 12.79 -10.71
N GLY A 84 -6.74 13.29 -11.46
CA GLY A 84 -7.47 12.47 -12.42
C GLY A 84 -6.63 11.99 -13.62
N GLU A 85 -5.57 12.72 -13.99
CA GLU A 85 -4.63 12.27 -15.03
C GLU A 85 -3.64 11.23 -14.49
N ILE A 86 -3.18 11.42 -13.25
CA ILE A 86 -2.35 10.43 -12.54
C ILE A 86 -3.13 9.14 -12.34
N GLU A 87 -4.34 9.21 -11.79
CA GLU A 87 -5.19 8.04 -11.54
C GLU A 87 -5.44 7.26 -12.84
N ASN A 88 -5.78 7.94 -13.93
CA ASN A 88 -5.96 7.28 -15.24
C ASN A 88 -4.67 6.59 -15.75
N ALA A 89 -3.49 7.17 -15.48
CA ALA A 89 -2.23 6.52 -15.80
C ALA A 89 -1.99 5.27 -14.93
N LEU A 90 -2.38 5.33 -13.65
CA LEU A 90 -2.21 4.26 -12.68
C LEU A 90 -3.21 3.11 -12.83
N GLU A 91 -4.45 3.38 -13.25
CA GLU A 91 -5.50 2.36 -13.46
C GLU A 91 -5.14 1.35 -14.55
N ASN A 92 -4.25 1.73 -15.48
CA ASN A 92 -3.71 0.83 -16.49
C ASN A 92 -2.45 0.06 -16.01
N GLY A 93 -1.94 0.39 -14.83
CA GLY A 93 -0.76 -0.19 -14.21
C GLY A 93 -1.07 -1.31 -13.22
N ASN A 94 -0.07 -1.63 -12.40
CA ASN A 94 -0.23 -2.61 -11.33
C ASN A 94 -0.75 -1.94 -10.06
N TYR A 95 -1.61 -2.64 -9.35
CA TYR A 95 -2.05 -2.26 -8.02
C TYR A 95 -2.29 -3.50 -7.17
N ILE A 96 -2.23 -3.30 -5.87
CA ILE A 96 -2.50 -4.32 -4.86
C ILE A 96 -3.71 -3.91 -4.02
N TYR A 97 -4.32 -4.89 -3.38
CA TYR A 97 -5.28 -4.64 -2.31
C TYR A 97 -4.71 -5.09 -0.98
N LEU A 98 -4.90 -4.28 0.05
CA LEU A 98 -4.72 -4.66 1.44
C LEU A 98 -6.11 -4.74 2.09
N LEU A 99 -6.51 -5.92 2.54
CA LEU A 99 -7.83 -6.17 3.13
C LEU A 99 -7.69 -6.57 4.61
N PRO A 100 -8.03 -5.68 5.54
CA PRO A 100 -8.08 -6.01 6.97
C PRO A 100 -9.36 -6.78 7.31
N ILE A 101 -9.19 -7.90 8.01
CA ILE A 101 -10.27 -8.75 8.53
C ILE A 101 -10.11 -8.82 10.05
N ASP A 102 -11.06 -8.25 10.77
CA ASP A 102 -11.04 -8.26 12.23
C ASP A 102 -11.37 -9.64 12.78
N THR A 103 -10.62 -10.05 13.80
CA THR A 103 -10.76 -11.33 14.47
C THR A 103 -10.72 -11.13 15.98
N VAL A 104 -11.07 -12.17 16.74
CA VAL A 104 -11.00 -12.13 18.21
C VAL A 104 -9.58 -11.86 18.75
N ASN A 105 -8.54 -12.16 17.98
CA ASN A 105 -7.13 -12.10 18.41
C ASN A 105 -6.34 -10.96 17.75
N GLY A 106 -6.99 -10.07 17.02
CA GLY A 106 -6.36 -9.01 16.23
C GLY A 106 -6.95 -8.91 14.83
N THR A 107 -6.24 -8.26 13.93
CA THR A 107 -6.66 -8.10 12.53
C THR A 107 -5.74 -8.92 11.63
N VAL A 108 -6.31 -9.79 10.81
CA VAL A 108 -5.59 -10.45 9.73
C VAL A 108 -5.66 -9.54 8.51
N VAL A 109 -4.51 -9.14 8.00
CA VAL A 109 -4.39 -8.33 6.79
C VAL A 109 -4.03 -9.25 5.63
N VAL A 110 -4.89 -9.30 4.63
CA VAL A 110 -4.72 -10.09 3.42
C VAL A 110 -4.27 -9.17 2.29
N ASN A 111 -3.09 -9.43 1.73
CA ASN A 111 -2.62 -8.69 0.57
C ASN A 111 -2.94 -9.46 -0.70
N PHE A 112 -3.37 -8.75 -1.74
CA PHE A 112 -3.70 -9.31 -3.04
C PHE A 112 -2.93 -8.60 -4.14
N GLN A 113 -2.55 -9.36 -5.16
CA GLN A 113 -2.00 -8.81 -6.40
C GLN A 113 -2.54 -9.61 -7.60
N LYS A 114 -2.55 -8.99 -8.78
CA LYS A 114 -2.77 -9.73 -10.02
C LYS A 114 -1.51 -10.54 -10.34
N GLY A 115 -1.67 -11.82 -10.65
CA GLY A 115 -0.55 -12.66 -11.08
C GLY A 115 0.12 -12.09 -12.32
N LEU A 116 1.44 -11.93 -12.28
CA LEU A 116 2.21 -11.41 -13.40
C LEU A 116 2.49 -12.50 -14.44
N PRO A 117 2.65 -12.14 -15.73
CA PRO A 117 3.11 -13.09 -16.74
C PRO A 117 4.47 -13.69 -16.37
N LEU A 118 4.66 -14.97 -16.69
CA LEU A 118 5.93 -15.67 -16.48
C LEU A 118 7.05 -15.00 -17.29
N SER A 119 8.03 -14.40 -16.59
CA SER A 119 9.18 -13.74 -17.20
C SER A 119 10.29 -14.73 -17.57
N GLU A 120 11.16 -14.36 -18.51
CA GLU A 120 12.33 -15.18 -18.87
C GLU A 120 13.29 -15.38 -17.69
N ASN A 121 13.45 -14.36 -16.85
CA ASN A 121 14.24 -14.46 -15.62
C ASN A 121 13.62 -15.48 -14.65
N ALA A 122 12.29 -15.47 -14.51
CA ALA A 122 11.60 -16.42 -13.65
C ALA A 122 11.73 -17.87 -14.16
N LYS A 123 11.68 -18.09 -15.49
CA LYS A 123 11.92 -19.42 -16.10
C LYS A 123 13.29 -20.00 -15.78
N ALA A 124 14.29 -19.17 -15.57
CA ALA A 124 15.65 -19.61 -15.26
C ALA A 124 15.80 -20.14 -13.81
N ILE A 125 14.80 -19.90 -12.95
CA ILE A 125 14.89 -20.12 -11.50
C ILE A 125 13.78 -21.06 -11.02
N LEU A 126 12.56 -20.90 -11.54
CA LEU A 126 11.39 -21.72 -11.21
C LEU A 126 11.50 -23.12 -11.82
N SER A 127 11.09 -24.13 -11.05
CA SER A 127 10.80 -25.47 -11.59
C SER A 127 9.58 -25.46 -12.53
N GLU A 128 9.39 -26.52 -13.32
CA GLU A 128 8.27 -26.61 -14.27
C GLU A 128 6.89 -26.51 -13.59
N GLU A 129 6.74 -27.12 -12.41
CA GLU A 129 5.50 -27.06 -11.62
C GLU A 129 5.21 -25.63 -11.17
N GLU A 130 6.24 -24.94 -10.68
CA GLU A 130 6.16 -23.54 -10.24
C GLU A 130 5.91 -22.58 -11.41
N GLN A 131 6.49 -22.85 -12.58
CA GLN A 131 6.19 -22.10 -13.80
C GLN A 131 4.73 -22.27 -14.22
N GLN A 132 4.18 -23.49 -14.11
CA GLN A 132 2.79 -23.74 -14.42
C GLN A 132 1.86 -23.02 -13.44
N GLU A 133 2.20 -22.95 -12.16
CA GLU A 133 1.45 -22.17 -11.17
C GLU A 133 1.42 -20.67 -11.52
N VAL A 134 2.54 -20.10 -11.96
CA VAL A 134 2.59 -18.70 -12.43
C VAL A 134 1.70 -18.50 -13.65
N LEU A 135 1.78 -19.40 -14.63
CA LEU A 135 0.96 -19.33 -15.85
C LEU A 135 -0.54 -19.46 -15.53
N ASP A 136 -0.91 -20.34 -14.61
CA ASP A 136 -2.30 -20.58 -14.22
C ASP A 136 -2.90 -19.39 -13.46
N ASN A 137 -2.07 -18.58 -12.80
CA ASN A 137 -2.49 -17.43 -12.01
C ASN A 137 -2.29 -16.08 -12.74
N ALA A 138 -1.67 -16.05 -13.92
CA ALA A 138 -1.47 -14.83 -14.68
C ALA A 138 -2.80 -14.08 -14.94
N GLY A 139 -2.83 -12.79 -14.59
CA GLY A 139 -4.00 -11.91 -14.70
C GLY A 139 -5.11 -12.17 -13.68
N LYS A 140 -4.97 -13.16 -12.79
CA LYS A 140 -5.95 -13.48 -11.75
C LYS A 140 -5.53 -12.86 -10.41
N TRP A 141 -6.50 -12.49 -9.59
CA TRP A 141 -6.26 -12.11 -8.21
C TRP A 141 -5.76 -13.31 -7.40
N VAL A 142 -4.62 -13.13 -6.75
CA VAL A 142 -4.02 -14.09 -5.84
C VAL A 142 -3.75 -13.43 -4.50
N ILE A 143 -3.85 -14.23 -3.43
CA ILE A 143 -3.38 -13.82 -2.11
C ILE A 143 -1.85 -13.83 -2.18
N SER A 144 -1.24 -12.65 -2.07
CA SER A 144 0.20 -12.55 -1.89
C SER A 144 0.52 -12.83 -0.42
N SER A 145 0.04 -12.01 0.53
CA SER A 145 0.30 -12.18 1.98
C SER A 145 -0.88 -12.40 2.87
N LEU A 146 -0.52 -12.94 4.04
CA LEU A 146 -1.27 -12.84 5.27
C LEU A 146 -0.34 -12.30 6.37
N ALA A 147 -0.79 -11.27 7.06
CA ALA A 147 -0.11 -10.73 8.23
C ALA A 147 -1.10 -10.57 9.39
N LEU A 148 -0.74 -11.06 10.58
CA LEU A 148 -1.56 -10.92 11.78
C LEU A 148 -1.04 -9.75 12.63
N TYR A 149 -1.88 -8.73 12.78
CA TYR A 149 -1.67 -7.60 13.66
C TYR A 149 -2.38 -7.85 14.99
N LYS A 150 -1.62 -7.86 16.09
CA LYS A 150 -2.20 -8.03 17.43
C LYS A 150 -3.10 -6.86 17.78
N ASN A 151 -4.11 -7.12 18.62
CA ASN A 151 -4.99 -6.08 19.18
C ASN A 151 -4.19 -4.85 19.66
N GLY A 152 -4.61 -3.66 19.20
CA GLY A 152 -3.95 -2.39 19.50
C GLY A 152 -2.86 -1.97 18.53
N ASN A 153 -2.38 -2.86 17.65
CA ASN A 153 -1.51 -2.48 16.53
C ASN A 153 -2.36 -2.12 15.31
N SER A 154 -2.36 -0.85 14.92
CA SER A 154 -3.09 -0.33 13.76
C SER A 154 -2.15 0.17 12.66
N ASN A 155 -0.95 -0.42 12.51
CA ASN A 155 0.02 -0.01 11.49
C ASN A 155 -0.45 -0.32 10.05
N TYR A 156 -1.46 -1.18 9.89
CA TYR A 156 -2.11 -1.45 8.61
C TYR A 156 -3.18 -0.42 8.22
N ASP A 157 -3.64 0.38 9.19
CA ASP A 157 -4.78 1.27 9.03
C ASP A 157 -4.30 2.63 8.50
N TYR A 158 -4.20 2.71 7.18
CA TYR A 158 -3.66 3.88 6.49
C TYR A 158 -4.59 5.09 6.60
N GLU A 159 -5.90 4.89 6.61
CA GLU A 159 -6.87 5.98 6.81
C GLU A 159 -6.73 6.60 8.20
N LYS A 160 -6.65 5.78 9.24
CA LYS A 160 -6.41 6.29 10.61
C LYS A 160 -5.06 6.95 10.76
N LYS A 161 -4.02 6.41 10.12
CA LYS A 161 -2.69 7.04 10.12
C LYS A 161 -2.74 8.39 9.43
N LEU A 162 -3.34 8.48 8.26
CA LEU A 162 -3.40 9.70 7.47
C LEU A 162 -4.26 10.77 8.14
N SER A 163 -5.44 10.42 8.65
CA SER A 163 -6.29 11.34 9.42
C SER A 163 -5.62 11.86 10.68
N SER A 164 -4.70 11.09 11.30
CA SER A 164 -3.90 11.60 12.42
C SER A 164 -2.83 12.63 12.03
N ILE A 165 -2.52 12.76 10.74
CA ILE A 165 -1.50 13.67 10.19
C ILE A 165 -2.14 14.92 9.59
N ILE A 166 -3.21 14.77 8.80
CA ILE A 166 -3.81 15.86 8.01
C ILE A 166 -5.26 16.20 8.39
N ASP A 167 -5.79 15.61 9.47
CA ASP A 167 -7.16 15.75 9.97
C ASP A 167 -8.25 15.28 8.99
N GLU A 168 -8.46 16.02 7.88
CA GLU A 168 -9.44 15.73 6.83
C GLU A 168 -8.73 15.24 5.57
N ILE A 169 -9.02 14.00 5.17
CA ILE A 169 -8.43 13.38 3.98
C ILE A 169 -9.19 13.83 2.74
N PRO A 170 -8.54 14.48 1.75
CA PRO A 170 -9.21 14.81 0.49
C PRO A 170 -9.73 13.56 -0.21
N ALA A 171 -10.94 13.64 -0.78
CA ALA A 171 -11.61 12.50 -1.42
C ALA A 171 -10.76 11.83 -2.51
N ASP A 172 -10.06 12.64 -3.31
CA ASP A 172 -9.24 12.18 -4.43
C ASP A 172 -7.80 11.79 -3.99
N THR A 173 -7.58 11.51 -2.70
CA THR A 173 -6.28 11.05 -2.21
C THR A 173 -5.93 9.69 -2.81
N ILE A 174 -4.74 9.56 -3.39
CA ILE A 174 -4.28 8.32 -4.02
C ILE A 174 -3.22 7.65 -3.15
N LEU A 175 -3.35 6.35 -2.88
CA LEU A 175 -2.30 5.56 -2.24
C LEU A 175 -1.38 4.94 -3.31
N VAL A 176 -0.08 5.14 -3.13
CA VAL A 176 0.96 4.61 -4.02
C VAL A 176 2.10 4.00 -3.22
N GLY A 177 2.76 2.98 -3.74
CA GLY A 177 3.89 2.32 -3.09
C GLY A 177 5.04 2.01 -4.06
N GLY A 178 6.22 1.72 -3.52
CA GLY A 178 7.40 1.38 -4.32
C GLY A 178 7.91 2.55 -5.18
N LEU A 179 7.78 3.78 -4.67
CA LEU A 179 8.29 4.96 -5.36
C LEU A 179 9.81 5.10 -5.17
N PRO A 180 10.49 5.84 -6.07
CA PRO A 180 11.81 6.36 -5.73
C PRO A 180 11.73 7.14 -4.41
N ILE A 181 12.74 6.98 -3.54
CA ILE A 181 12.80 7.54 -2.18
C ILE A 181 11.89 6.81 -1.18
N PHE A 182 10.61 6.63 -1.48
CA PHE A 182 9.64 5.99 -0.59
C PHE A 182 9.37 4.54 -0.99
N GLN A 183 9.98 3.60 -0.28
CA GLN A 183 9.83 2.17 -0.58
C GLN A 183 8.43 1.65 -0.21
N ASP A 184 7.85 2.19 0.86
CA ASP A 184 6.56 1.77 1.37
C ASP A 184 5.42 2.69 0.88
N VAL A 185 4.23 2.56 1.50
CA VAL A 185 3.01 3.24 1.03
C VAL A 185 3.02 4.71 1.45
N VAL A 186 2.74 5.57 0.48
CA VAL A 186 2.51 7.00 0.67
C VAL A 186 1.16 7.41 0.08
N ALA A 187 0.58 8.45 0.66
CA ALA A 187 -0.59 9.12 0.14
C ALA A 187 -0.18 10.35 -0.69
N LEU A 188 -0.71 10.48 -1.90
CA LEU A 188 -0.63 11.68 -2.73
C LEU A 188 -1.84 12.57 -2.42
N ILE A 189 -1.59 13.77 -1.91
CA ILE A 189 -2.62 14.67 -1.41
C ILE A 189 -2.86 15.79 -2.43
N PRO A 190 -4.05 15.85 -3.05
CA PRO A 190 -4.42 16.95 -3.93
C PRO A 190 -4.85 18.20 -3.15
N ASN A 191 -4.61 19.36 -3.74
CA ASN A 191 -5.25 20.61 -3.35
C ASN A 191 -6.71 20.69 -3.88
N SER A 192 -7.40 21.81 -3.63
CA SER A 192 -8.79 22.00 -4.08
C SER A 192 -8.99 22.04 -5.60
N ASP A 193 -7.92 22.27 -6.37
CA ASP A 193 -7.94 22.29 -7.83
C ASP A 193 -7.60 20.90 -8.42
N GLY A 194 -7.42 19.88 -7.57
CA GLY A 194 -7.07 18.52 -7.99
C GLY A 194 -5.60 18.36 -8.38
N VAL A 195 -4.73 19.29 -8.00
CA VAL A 195 -3.28 19.21 -8.23
C VAL A 195 -2.62 18.59 -7.00
N ILE A 196 -1.85 17.52 -7.18
CA ILE A 196 -1.06 16.90 -6.11
C ILE A 196 0.02 17.89 -5.66
N GLU A 197 -0.06 18.30 -4.39
CA GLU A 197 0.90 19.22 -3.77
C GLU A 197 1.71 18.55 -2.66
N GLU A 198 1.14 17.54 -1.98
CA GLU A 198 1.78 16.93 -0.82
C GLU A 198 1.87 15.40 -0.94
N ILE A 199 2.89 14.84 -0.28
CA ILE A 199 3.10 13.40 -0.12
C ILE A 199 3.20 13.10 1.37
N VAL A 200 2.47 12.09 1.83
CA VAL A 200 2.44 11.70 3.24
C VAL A 200 2.69 10.19 3.37
N PRO A 201 3.82 9.76 3.95
CA PRO A 201 4.03 8.35 4.28
C PRO A 201 3.02 7.88 5.33
N VAL A 202 2.33 6.79 5.00
CA VAL A 202 1.32 6.17 5.89
C VAL A 202 1.84 4.89 6.55
N THR A 203 3.06 4.47 6.20
CA THR A 203 3.82 3.42 6.85
C THR A 203 5.00 4.03 7.59
N ALA A 204 5.31 3.51 8.79
CA ALA A 204 6.47 3.95 9.56
C ALA A 204 7.64 2.99 9.30
N THR A 205 8.63 3.41 8.54
CA THR A 205 9.93 2.72 8.52
C THR A 205 11.07 3.68 8.80
N ASP A 206 12.03 3.21 9.60
CA ASP A 206 13.28 3.92 9.93
C ASP A 206 14.15 4.20 8.67
N TYR A 207 13.74 3.69 7.50
CA TYR A 207 14.47 3.81 6.24
C TYR A 207 14.30 5.21 5.63
N ASP A 208 13.14 5.84 5.82
CA ASP A 208 12.79 7.13 5.21
C ASP A 208 13.48 8.32 5.88
N GLU A 209 13.99 8.16 7.12
CA GLU A 209 14.60 9.25 7.90
C GLU A 209 15.90 9.79 7.30
N ASN A 210 16.57 9.03 6.42
CA ASN A 210 17.93 9.36 5.95
C ASN A 210 18.00 9.97 4.55
N LEU A 211 16.93 9.93 3.74
CA LEU A 211 16.93 10.51 2.38
C LEU A 211 16.15 11.82 2.27
N VAL A 212 15.19 12.10 3.16
CA VAL A 212 14.37 13.32 3.08
C VAL A 212 14.65 14.26 4.25
N THR A 213 15.74 15.01 4.17
CA THR A 213 16.11 16.08 5.11
C THR A 213 15.21 17.33 5.00
N TYR A 214 14.21 17.32 4.10
CA TYR A 214 13.37 18.47 3.74
C TYR A 214 11.87 18.26 3.99
N ALA A 215 11.52 17.43 4.97
CA ALA A 215 10.23 17.58 5.65
C ALA A 215 10.04 19.06 6.04
N ARG A 216 8.89 19.67 5.74
CA ARG A 216 8.51 20.95 6.38
C ARG A 216 8.68 20.74 7.87
N SER A 217 9.52 21.54 8.53
CA SER A 217 9.83 21.52 9.97
C SER A 217 8.95 20.58 10.82
N ASN A 218 9.50 19.43 11.22
CA ASN A 218 8.86 18.43 12.10
C ASN A 218 7.55 17.79 11.61
N SER A 219 7.21 17.87 10.32
CA SER A 219 6.01 17.22 9.76
C SER A 219 6.39 16.10 8.79
N VAL A 220 5.72 14.95 8.88
CA VAL A 220 5.84 13.82 7.94
C VAL A 220 5.12 14.11 6.60
N ILE A 221 5.02 15.39 6.22
CA ILE A 221 4.34 15.89 5.03
C ILE A 221 5.40 16.53 4.13
N TYR A 222 5.48 16.07 2.89
CA TYR A 222 6.49 16.44 1.92
C TYR A 222 5.88 17.18 0.74
N ASP A 223 6.60 18.16 0.19
CA ASP A 223 6.21 18.87 -1.04
C ASP A 223 6.43 17.95 -2.26
N TYR A 224 5.38 17.73 -3.04
CA TYR A 224 5.41 16.77 -4.16
C TYR A 224 6.44 17.16 -5.23
N GLU A 225 6.53 18.44 -5.60
CA GLU A 225 7.45 18.90 -6.65
C GLU A 225 8.91 18.77 -6.23
N GLN A 226 9.21 19.09 -4.97
CA GLN A 226 10.57 18.91 -4.44
C GLN A 226 10.97 17.44 -4.41
N VAL A 227 10.08 16.55 -3.96
CA VAL A 227 10.34 15.11 -3.98
C VAL A 227 10.53 14.62 -5.42
N LYS A 228 9.70 15.09 -6.35
CA LYS A 228 9.77 14.74 -7.77
C LYS A 228 11.09 15.16 -8.41
N GLU A 229 11.61 16.34 -8.11
CA GLU A 229 12.92 16.81 -8.58
C GLU A 229 14.03 15.87 -8.10
N ILE A 230 14.07 15.57 -6.80
CA ILE A 230 15.07 14.68 -6.21
C ILE A 230 14.96 13.26 -6.78
N ALA A 231 13.74 12.73 -6.89
CA ALA A 231 13.48 11.40 -7.40
C ALA A 231 13.96 11.21 -8.85
N ASN A 232 13.84 12.26 -9.67
CA ASN A 232 14.29 12.24 -11.07
C ASN A 232 15.81 12.37 -11.22
N ASP A 233 16.52 12.87 -10.20
CA ASP A 233 17.98 12.94 -10.15
C ASP A 233 18.63 11.64 -9.65
N LEU A 234 17.85 10.73 -9.06
CA LEU A 234 18.35 9.42 -8.63
C LEU A 234 18.71 8.54 -9.84
N PRO A 235 19.76 7.70 -9.74
CA PRO A 235 20.04 6.71 -10.77
C PRO A 235 18.83 5.79 -10.94
N GLU A 236 18.59 5.34 -12.18
CA GLU A 236 17.50 4.39 -12.42
C GLU A 236 17.68 3.17 -11.54
N ALA A 237 16.61 2.82 -10.81
CA ALA A 237 16.59 1.65 -9.97
C ALA A 237 16.93 0.43 -10.83
N ASN A 238 17.83 -0.41 -10.34
CA ASN A 238 18.12 -1.66 -11.00
C ASN A 238 16.84 -2.52 -10.95
N SER A 239 16.24 -2.80 -12.12
CA SER A 239 15.06 -3.64 -12.24
C SER A 239 15.23 -5.03 -11.63
N ASP A 240 16.48 -5.47 -11.47
CA ASP A 240 16.82 -6.77 -10.88
C ASP A 240 16.86 -6.77 -9.34
N MET A 241 16.61 -5.62 -8.69
CA MET A 241 16.75 -5.42 -7.23
C MET A 241 15.43 -5.12 -6.49
N ALA A 242 14.27 -5.27 -7.12
CA ALA A 242 12.98 -5.00 -6.46
C ALA A 242 12.67 -6.04 -5.36
N GLY A 243 12.37 -5.57 -4.14
CA GLY A 243 11.99 -6.40 -3.00
C GLY A 243 11.45 -5.55 -1.85
N GLY A 244 10.39 -6.04 -1.19
CA GLY A 244 9.71 -5.33 -0.11
C GLY A 244 10.52 -5.24 1.18
N THR A 245 10.19 -4.25 2.01
CA THR A 245 10.78 -4.06 3.34
C THR A 245 10.14 -5.03 4.35
N ASP A 246 10.95 -5.56 5.28
CA ASP A 246 10.46 -6.34 6.41
C ASP A 246 9.75 -5.42 7.42
N VAL A 247 8.47 -5.69 7.73
CA VAL A 247 7.72 -4.99 8.79
C VAL A 247 8.14 -5.54 10.15
N LYS A 248 8.89 -4.75 10.93
CA LYS A 248 9.63 -5.20 12.14
C LYS A 248 8.82 -5.57 13.40
N ASP A 249 7.48 -5.55 13.37
CA ASP A 249 6.64 -5.82 14.56
C ASP A 249 5.55 -6.88 14.36
N VAL A 250 5.67 -7.71 13.32
CA VAL A 250 4.76 -8.85 13.10
C VAL A 250 5.23 -10.03 13.97
N ASP A 251 4.30 -10.74 14.61
CA ASP A 251 4.62 -12.00 15.28
C ASP A 251 4.93 -13.06 14.21
N HIS A 252 6.20 -13.09 13.78
CA HIS A 252 6.73 -13.99 12.75
C HIS A 252 6.65 -15.48 13.15
N SER A 253 6.12 -15.83 14.33
CA SER A 253 6.10 -17.20 14.86
C SER A 253 5.34 -18.20 14.00
N GLN A 254 4.49 -17.76 13.06
CA GLN A 254 3.83 -18.61 12.08
C GLN A 254 3.47 -17.79 10.81
N VAL A 255 4.46 -17.21 10.13
CA VAL A 255 4.29 -17.07 8.68
C VAL A 255 4.34 -18.50 8.16
N THR A 256 3.18 -19.17 8.15
CA THR A 256 3.08 -20.52 7.61
C THR A 256 3.45 -20.38 6.14
N TYR A 257 4.66 -20.84 5.82
CA TYR A 257 5.14 -21.19 4.49
C TYR A 257 4.25 -22.32 3.93
N GLY A 258 2.94 -22.08 3.83
CA GLY A 258 2.11 -22.73 2.83
C GLY A 258 2.81 -22.41 1.53
N ARG A 259 3.23 -23.45 0.82
CA ARG A 259 4.08 -23.44 -0.38
C ARG A 259 3.45 -22.63 -1.52
N PHE A 260 3.34 -21.33 -1.34
CA PHE A 260 3.03 -20.31 -2.32
C PHE A 260 4.31 -19.52 -2.45
N ILE A 261 4.89 -19.58 -3.64
CA ILE A 261 6.20 -19.03 -3.96
C ILE A 261 6.19 -17.54 -3.68
N TRP A 262 6.74 -17.19 -2.53
CA TRP A 262 6.83 -15.82 -2.05
C TRP A 262 8.03 -15.05 -2.60
N GLY A 263 8.63 -15.50 -3.69
CA GLY A 263 9.89 -14.89 -4.10
C GLY A 263 10.52 -15.54 -5.30
N ILE A 264 9.90 -15.38 -6.47
CA ILE A 264 10.68 -15.31 -7.71
C ILE A 264 10.45 -13.95 -8.37
N LEU A 265 10.90 -12.94 -7.63
CA LEU A 265 11.74 -11.84 -8.12
C LEU A 265 12.70 -11.41 -6.99
N ALA A 266 13.34 -12.38 -6.34
CA ALA A 266 14.41 -12.14 -5.36
C ALA A 266 15.64 -12.99 -5.73
N LEU A 267 16.51 -12.45 -6.60
CA LEU A 267 17.89 -12.91 -6.73
C LEU A 267 18.85 -11.76 -6.45
N SER A 268 19.09 -11.49 -5.16
CA SER A 268 20.29 -10.75 -4.76
C SER A 268 21.48 -11.72 -4.69
N VAL A 269 22.24 -11.73 -5.77
CA VAL A 269 23.62 -12.24 -5.77
C VAL A 269 24.53 -11.18 -5.13
N PHE A 270 25.10 -11.56 -3.98
CA PHE A 270 26.28 -11.04 -3.28
C PHE A 270 26.19 -9.80 -2.36
N GLY A 271 26.37 -10.10 -1.06
CA GLY A 271 26.94 -9.23 -0.04
C GLY A 271 28.15 -9.85 0.69
N CYS A 272 28.96 -10.71 0.07
CA CYS A 272 30.30 -11.10 0.57
C CYS A 272 31.36 -9.99 0.36
N ALA A 273 30.99 -8.72 0.53
CA ALA A 273 31.92 -7.59 0.44
C ALA A 273 32.24 -6.95 1.79
N PHE A 274 31.94 -7.60 2.92
CA PHE A 274 32.28 -7.08 4.26
C PHE A 274 33.42 -7.79 4.99
N PHE A 275 34.16 -8.71 4.35
CA PHE A 275 35.27 -9.43 5.01
C PHE A 275 36.68 -9.24 4.42
N PHE A 276 36.88 -8.30 3.47
CA PHE A 276 38.22 -8.08 2.89
C PHE A 276 38.86 -6.70 3.10
N PHE A 277 38.30 -5.84 3.96
CA PHE A 277 38.95 -4.56 4.34
C PHE A 277 39.47 -4.47 5.78
N LYS A 278 39.70 -5.60 6.45
CA LYS A 278 40.42 -5.61 7.75
C LYS A 278 41.44 -6.73 7.88
N LYS A 279 42.41 -6.80 6.96
CA LYS A 279 43.81 -7.16 7.31
C LYS A 279 44.77 -7.02 6.11
N ARG A 280 45.32 -5.83 5.87
CA ARG A 280 46.73 -5.73 5.47
C ARG A 280 47.28 -4.32 5.65
N ASN A 281 48.47 -4.30 6.26
CA ASN A 281 49.37 -3.19 6.57
C ASN A 281 49.01 -2.47 7.89
N ARG A 282 49.85 -2.48 8.93
CA ARG A 282 51.31 -2.51 8.99
C ARG A 282 51.84 -3.30 10.19
N PHE A 283 53.12 -3.67 10.08
CA PHE A 283 54.08 -4.13 11.06
C PHE A 283 53.74 -3.91 12.54
#